data_AF-A0A4V1ZZU1-F1
#
_entry.id   AF-A0A4V1ZZU1-F1
#
_cell.length_a   1.000
_cell.length_b   1.000
_cell.length_c   1.000
_cell.angle_alpha   90.00
_cell.angle_beta   90.00
_cell.angle_gamma   90.00
#
_symmetry.space_group_name_H-M   'P 1'
#
loop_
_entity.id
_entity.type
_entity.pdbx_description
1 polymer ?
#
loop_
_entity_poly.entity_id
_entity_poly.type
_entity_poly.pdbx_seq_one_letter_code
_entity_poly.pdbx_strand_id
1 'polypeptide(L)'
;SFKIALAVATVFSLSQLFVGHKSAEVVAEYQPAKLAALEGHYDGSKPADLYLIGYVDQKNNTTKGIAIPGGLSFLTKGDFNAQVTGLNSFKPTDRPGAVNFVFQTYHLMVAIGMFLIALTLYASWLWWRGTLFSKKWLLYIFAFSVLLPQIANQVGWYSAEVGRQPWVVYGLLRTSHALSQAVTAEQVLFSLILFTVVYVILFILFIYLLNKKIKHGPFDNHNIDHSPRHIEMADSL
;
A
#
# COMPACT_ATOMS: atom_id res chain seq x y z
N SER A 1 -18.61 17.97 -4.68
CA SER A 1 -17.50 17.25 -4.02
C SER A 1 -17.25 15.86 -4.63
N PHE A 2 -18.16 14.88 -4.49
CA PHE A 2 -17.91 13.50 -4.93
C PHE A 2 -17.41 13.33 -6.38
N LYS A 3 -18.03 14.00 -7.36
CA LYS A 3 -17.60 13.92 -8.79
C LYS A 3 -16.14 14.34 -9.00
N ILE A 4 -15.71 15.40 -8.31
CA ILE A 4 -14.33 15.90 -8.39
C ILE A 4 -13.39 14.89 -7.74
N ALA A 5 -13.74 14.42 -6.53
CA ALA A 5 -12.95 13.39 -5.83
C ALA A 5 -12.81 12.10 -6.65
N LEU A 6 -13.89 11.67 -7.31
CA LEU A 6 -13.89 10.50 -8.19
C LEU A 6 -12.97 10.70 -9.40
N ALA A 7 -13.03 11.87 -10.06
CA ALA A 7 -12.14 12.17 -11.18
C ALA A 7 -10.67 12.15 -10.75
N VAL A 8 -10.35 12.81 -9.63
CA VAL A 8 -9.00 12.81 -9.04
C VAL A 8 -8.55 11.40 -8.70
N ALA A 9 -9.37 10.63 -7.97
CA ALA A 9 -9.04 9.27 -7.57
C ALA A 9 -8.81 8.33 -8.77
N THR A 10 -9.60 8.48 -9.83
CA THR A 10 -9.45 7.69 -11.07
C THR A 10 -8.10 8.00 -11.73
N VAL A 11 -7.75 9.28 -11.89
CA VAL A 11 -6.48 9.69 -12.50
C VAL A 11 -5.28 9.22 -11.68
N PHE A 12 -5.28 9.45 -10.36
CA PHE A 12 -4.15 9.07 -9.52
C PHE A 12 -4.01 7.55 -9.36
N SER A 13 -5.11 6.80 -9.25
CA SER A 13 -5.05 5.34 -9.14
C SER A 13 -4.51 4.69 -10.41
N LEU A 14 -4.93 5.15 -11.60
CA LEU A 14 -4.35 4.72 -12.87
C LEU A 14 -2.87 5.12 -12.98
N SER A 15 -2.53 6.35 -12.62
CA SER A 15 -1.12 6.81 -12.62
C SER A 15 -0.24 5.94 -11.72
N GLN A 16 -0.75 5.57 -10.54
CA GLN A 16 -0.05 4.70 -9.59
C GLN A 16 0.20 3.30 -10.17
N LEU A 17 -0.70 2.76 -11.00
CA LEU A 17 -0.48 1.48 -11.68
C LEU A 17 0.77 1.54 -12.59
N PHE A 18 0.90 2.61 -13.39
CA PHE A 18 2.07 2.81 -14.25
C PHE A 18 3.36 2.98 -13.45
N VAL A 19 3.33 3.83 -12.41
CA VAL A 19 4.49 4.06 -11.54
C VAL A 19 4.89 2.78 -10.80
N GLY A 20 3.91 2.00 -10.34
CA GLY A 20 4.14 0.71 -9.68
C GLY A 20 4.80 -0.30 -10.61
N HIS A 21 4.35 -0.39 -11.86
CA HIS A 21 4.98 -1.25 -12.86
C HIS A 21 6.44 -0.85 -13.12
N LYS A 22 6.73 0.45 -13.26
CA LYS A 22 8.12 0.94 -13.39
C LYS A 22 8.96 0.66 -12.16
N SER A 23 8.39 0.76 -10.95
CA SER A 23 9.08 0.36 -9.73
C SER A 23 9.41 -1.13 -9.71
N ALA A 24 8.50 -1.99 -10.19
CA ALA A 24 8.74 -3.43 -10.27
C ALA A 24 9.85 -3.77 -11.28
N GLU A 25 9.91 -3.11 -12.44
CA GLU A 25 11.01 -3.24 -13.41
C GLU A 25 12.38 -2.92 -12.75
N VAL A 26 12.47 -1.83 -11.99
CA VAL A 26 13.68 -1.45 -11.26
C VAL A 26 14.06 -2.51 -10.22
N VAL A 27 13.09 -3.04 -9.48
CA VAL A 27 13.35 -4.13 -8.52
C VAL A 27 13.80 -5.40 -9.25
N ALA A 28 13.25 -5.71 -10.43
CA ALA A 28 13.67 -6.85 -11.25
C ALA A 28 15.15 -6.77 -11.65
N GLU A 29 15.60 -5.57 -12.02
CA GLU A 29 16.97 -5.33 -12.49
C GLU A 29 17.98 -5.27 -11.32
N TYR A 30 17.68 -4.50 -10.27
CA TYR A 30 18.64 -4.21 -9.20
C TYR A 30 18.49 -5.11 -7.96
N GLN A 31 17.32 -5.69 -7.72
CA GLN A 31 17.04 -6.54 -6.55
C GLN A 31 16.26 -7.81 -6.92
N PRO A 32 16.80 -8.66 -7.82
CA PRO A 32 16.08 -9.84 -8.33
C PRO A 32 15.64 -10.81 -7.23
N ALA A 33 16.41 -10.97 -6.15
CA ALA A 33 16.02 -11.79 -5.00
C ALA A 33 14.75 -11.27 -4.30
N LYS A 34 14.56 -9.95 -4.25
CA LYS A 34 13.37 -9.33 -3.68
C LYS A 34 12.17 -9.56 -4.59
N LEU A 35 12.31 -9.34 -5.91
CA LEU A 35 11.25 -9.62 -6.87
C LEU A 35 10.81 -11.09 -6.79
N ALA A 36 11.76 -12.00 -6.79
CA ALA A 36 11.49 -13.43 -6.69
C ALA A 36 10.76 -13.79 -5.37
N ALA A 37 11.03 -13.08 -4.28
CA ALA A 37 10.29 -13.24 -3.02
C ALA A 37 8.87 -12.65 -3.06
N LEU A 38 8.67 -11.50 -3.70
CA LEU A 38 7.35 -10.88 -3.87
C LEU A 38 6.41 -11.79 -4.67
N GLU A 39 6.96 -12.46 -5.68
CA GLU A 39 6.23 -13.31 -6.62
C GLU A 39 6.24 -14.80 -6.23
N GLY A 40 7.00 -15.17 -5.19
CA GLY A 40 7.14 -16.58 -4.76
C GLY A 40 7.80 -17.45 -5.82
N HIS A 41 8.68 -16.90 -6.64
CA HIS A 41 9.36 -17.60 -7.74
C HIS A 41 10.67 -18.23 -7.27
N TYR A 42 10.72 -19.57 -7.21
CA TYR A 42 11.92 -20.30 -6.75
C TYR A 42 12.78 -20.80 -7.91
N ASP A 43 12.17 -21.39 -8.93
CA ASP A 43 12.87 -22.06 -10.04
C ASP A 43 13.18 -21.08 -11.18
N GLY A 44 14.41 -20.61 -11.26
CA GLY A 44 14.84 -19.69 -12.33
C GLY A 44 15.02 -20.32 -13.71
N SER A 45 14.89 -21.65 -13.84
CA SER A 45 15.10 -22.35 -15.12
C SER A 45 13.88 -22.36 -16.05
N LYS A 46 12.72 -21.97 -15.52
CA LYS A 46 11.43 -21.99 -16.23
C LYS A 46 10.88 -20.57 -16.38
N PRO A 47 9.97 -20.36 -17.34
CA PRO A 47 9.15 -19.16 -17.33
C PRO A 47 8.45 -19.02 -15.99
N ALA A 48 8.43 -17.80 -15.47
CA ALA A 48 7.81 -17.50 -14.20
C ALA A 48 6.32 -17.21 -14.36
N ASP A 49 5.53 -17.88 -13.53
CA ASP A 49 4.09 -17.72 -13.47
C ASP A 49 3.72 -16.51 -12.59
N LEU A 50 2.65 -15.82 -12.95
CA LEU A 50 2.09 -14.75 -12.12
C LEU A 50 1.02 -15.33 -11.21
N TYR A 51 1.28 -15.37 -9.91
CA TYR A 51 0.25 -15.79 -8.94
C TYR A 51 -0.72 -14.63 -8.69
N LEU A 52 -2.02 -14.91 -8.71
CA LEU A 52 -3.04 -13.94 -8.31
C LEU A 52 -3.33 -14.05 -6.83
N ILE A 53 -3.44 -15.29 -6.35
CA ILE A 53 -3.63 -15.67 -4.96
C ILE A 53 -2.87 -16.97 -4.77
N GLY A 54 -2.08 -17.08 -3.71
CA GLY A 54 -1.33 -18.28 -3.41
C GLY A 54 -0.76 -18.31 -2.01
N TYR A 55 0.01 -19.35 -1.74
CA TYR A 55 0.74 -19.55 -0.51
C TYR A 55 2.13 -20.10 -0.83
N VAL A 56 3.15 -19.52 -0.20
CA VAL A 56 4.54 -19.93 -0.38
C VAL A 56 4.92 -20.93 0.71
N ASP A 57 5.29 -22.13 0.27
CA ASP A 57 5.90 -23.15 1.11
C ASP A 57 7.43 -23.05 1.02
N GLN A 58 8.02 -22.35 1.98
CA GLN A 58 9.47 -22.18 2.07
C GLN A 58 10.21 -23.49 2.35
N LYS A 59 9.59 -24.49 2.99
CA LYS A 59 10.28 -25.76 3.28
C LYS A 59 10.51 -26.55 2.01
N ASN A 60 9.52 -26.54 1.13
CA ASN A 60 9.58 -27.23 -0.15
C ASN A 60 10.05 -26.34 -1.31
N ASN A 61 10.34 -25.05 -1.07
CA ASN A 61 10.69 -24.06 -2.10
C ASN A 61 9.66 -24.02 -3.24
N THR A 62 8.37 -24.07 -2.90
CA THR A 62 7.27 -24.06 -3.88
C THR A 62 6.22 -23.03 -3.53
N THR A 63 5.51 -22.58 -4.55
CA THR A 63 4.34 -21.72 -4.40
C THR A 63 3.14 -22.45 -4.96
N LYS A 64 2.02 -22.39 -4.24
CA LYS A 64 0.76 -23.04 -4.63
C LYS A 64 -0.31 -21.98 -4.70
N GLY A 65 -1.11 -21.98 -5.75
CA GLY A 65 -2.15 -20.97 -5.91
C GLY A 65 -2.75 -20.94 -7.31
N ILE A 66 -3.56 -19.92 -7.53
CA ILE A 66 -4.10 -19.59 -8.85
C ILE A 66 -3.07 -18.73 -9.55
N ALA A 67 -2.49 -19.27 -10.63
CA ALA A 67 -1.45 -18.60 -11.39
C ALA A 67 -1.82 -18.47 -12.87
N ILE A 68 -1.28 -17.46 -13.51
CA ILE A 68 -1.31 -17.26 -14.96
C ILE A 68 0.04 -17.73 -15.50
N PRO A 69 0.09 -18.84 -16.27
CA PRO A 69 1.34 -19.40 -16.77
C PRO A 69 2.14 -18.37 -17.58
N GLY A 70 3.42 -18.20 -17.25
CA GLY A 70 4.31 -17.23 -17.92
C GLY A 70 3.94 -15.75 -17.70
N GLY A 71 2.93 -15.44 -16.88
CA GLY A 71 2.43 -14.08 -16.69
C GLY A 71 3.49 -13.12 -16.11
N LEU A 72 4.32 -13.60 -15.17
CA LEU A 72 5.36 -12.78 -14.58
C LEU A 72 6.50 -12.52 -15.58
N SER A 73 6.81 -13.52 -16.41
CA SER A 73 7.78 -13.39 -17.51
C SER A 73 7.34 -12.31 -18.49
N PHE A 74 6.07 -12.31 -18.87
CA PHE A 74 5.50 -11.26 -19.72
C PHE A 74 5.56 -9.88 -19.06
N LEU A 75 5.20 -9.77 -17.77
CA LEU A 75 5.22 -8.48 -17.07
C LEU A 75 6.63 -7.92 -16.87
N THR A 76 7.65 -8.76 -16.73
CA THR A 76 9.01 -8.33 -16.45
C THR A 76 9.87 -8.15 -17.70
N LYS A 77 9.61 -8.94 -18.75
CA LYS A 77 10.44 -9.02 -19.96
C LYS A 77 9.66 -8.88 -21.27
N GLY A 78 8.33 -8.86 -21.24
CA GLY A 78 7.48 -8.79 -22.42
C GLY A 78 7.31 -10.12 -23.16
N ASP A 79 7.86 -11.22 -22.65
CA ASP A 79 7.80 -12.56 -23.26
C ASP A 79 7.36 -13.60 -22.22
N PHE A 80 6.31 -14.36 -22.54
CA PHE A 80 5.76 -15.42 -21.70
C PHE A 80 6.74 -16.57 -21.45
N ASN A 81 7.77 -16.72 -22.28
CA ASN A 81 8.78 -17.77 -22.14
C ASN A 81 10.10 -17.26 -21.54
N ALA A 82 10.21 -15.96 -21.24
CA ALA A 82 11.43 -15.41 -20.68
C ALA A 82 11.72 -16.00 -19.30
N GLN A 83 12.98 -16.35 -19.06
CA GLN A 83 13.42 -16.79 -17.74
C GLN A 83 13.54 -15.59 -16.80
N VAL A 84 12.97 -15.74 -15.61
CA VAL A 84 13.10 -14.76 -14.52
C VAL A 84 13.94 -15.39 -13.43
N THR A 85 14.90 -14.64 -12.89
CA THR A 85 15.78 -15.10 -11.81
C THR A 85 14.95 -15.54 -10.60
N GLY A 86 15.05 -16.82 -10.24
CA GLY A 86 14.36 -17.39 -9.09
C GLY A 86 15.16 -17.28 -7.79
N LEU A 87 14.49 -17.49 -6.66
CA LEU A 87 15.14 -17.50 -5.35
C LEU A 87 16.25 -18.55 -5.24
N ASN A 88 16.14 -19.69 -5.94
CA ASN A 88 17.15 -20.75 -5.88
C ASN A 88 18.51 -20.35 -6.44
N SER A 89 18.59 -19.27 -7.23
CA SER A 89 19.84 -18.73 -7.75
C SER A 89 20.68 -17.99 -6.68
N PHE A 90 20.11 -17.67 -5.52
CA PHE A 90 20.79 -16.96 -4.44
C PHE A 90 21.10 -17.89 -3.27
N LYS A 91 22.14 -17.60 -2.47
CA LYS A 91 22.40 -18.37 -1.24
C LYS A 91 21.25 -18.19 -0.25
N PRO A 92 20.86 -19.21 0.54
CA PRO A 92 19.79 -19.08 1.53
C PRO A 92 19.96 -17.89 2.49
N THR A 93 21.20 -17.55 2.83
CA THR A 93 21.57 -16.40 3.69
C THR A 93 21.38 -15.04 3.04
N ASP A 94 21.14 -14.98 1.74
CA ASP A 94 21.06 -13.73 0.96
C ASP A 94 19.62 -13.45 0.50
N ARG A 95 18.71 -14.39 0.76
CA ARG A 95 17.28 -14.33 0.46
C ARG A 95 16.50 -13.68 1.62
N PRO A 96 15.34 -13.06 1.34
CA PRO A 96 14.43 -12.64 2.38
C PRO A 96 13.98 -13.83 3.25
N GLY A 97 14.08 -13.69 4.58
CA GLY A 97 13.77 -14.77 5.51
C GLY A 97 12.28 -15.12 5.57
N ALA A 98 11.39 -14.15 5.39
CA ALA A 98 9.95 -14.29 5.52
C ALA A 98 9.23 -14.23 4.16
N VAL A 99 9.63 -15.09 3.20
CA VAL A 99 9.14 -15.06 1.81
C VAL A 99 7.62 -15.11 1.74
N ASN A 100 6.95 -16.00 2.50
CA ASN A 100 5.48 -16.06 2.45
C ASN A 100 4.84 -14.76 2.94
N PHE A 101 5.38 -14.12 3.98
CA PHE A 101 4.84 -12.84 4.47
C PHE A 101 5.01 -11.73 3.41
N VAL A 102 6.17 -11.68 2.76
CA VAL A 102 6.46 -10.74 1.66
C VAL A 102 5.51 -10.98 0.48
N PHE A 103 5.30 -12.25 0.10
CA PHE A 103 4.36 -12.64 -0.94
C PHE A 103 2.92 -12.19 -0.61
N GLN A 104 2.42 -12.48 0.60
CA GLN A 104 1.05 -12.11 0.99
C GLN A 104 0.85 -10.59 1.04
N THR A 105 1.80 -9.85 1.61
CA THR A 105 1.71 -8.39 1.72
C THR A 105 1.76 -7.72 0.34
N TYR A 106 2.57 -8.25 -0.57
CA TYR A 106 2.66 -7.76 -1.95
C TYR A 106 1.36 -8.00 -2.73
N HIS A 107 0.83 -9.22 -2.69
CA HIS A 107 -0.41 -9.55 -3.39
C HIS A 107 -1.60 -8.81 -2.80
N LEU A 108 -1.65 -8.62 -1.48
CA LEU A 108 -2.69 -7.81 -0.84
C LEU A 108 -2.61 -6.33 -1.27
N MET A 109 -1.41 -5.76 -1.37
CA MET A 109 -1.19 -4.41 -1.89
C MET A 109 -1.75 -4.29 -3.33
N VAL A 110 -1.35 -5.20 -4.22
CA VAL A 110 -1.76 -5.19 -5.63
C VAL A 110 -3.27 -5.40 -5.74
N ALA A 111 -3.85 -6.36 -4.99
CA ALA A 111 -5.28 -6.63 -4.99
C ALA A 111 -6.10 -5.40 -4.56
N ILE A 112 -5.67 -4.69 -3.51
CA ILE A 112 -6.34 -3.45 -3.08
C ILE A 112 -6.20 -2.36 -4.16
N GLY A 113 -5.02 -2.20 -4.75
CA GLY A 113 -4.79 -1.23 -5.83
C GLY A 113 -5.71 -1.49 -7.03
N MET A 114 -5.75 -2.73 -7.52
CA MET A 114 -6.60 -3.15 -8.62
C MET A 114 -8.09 -3.01 -8.29
N PHE A 115 -8.50 -3.32 -7.06
CA PHE A 115 -9.87 -3.11 -6.61
C PHE A 115 -10.26 -1.62 -6.63
N LEU A 116 -9.40 -0.72 -6.13
CA LEU A 116 -9.68 0.72 -6.14
C LEU A 116 -9.72 1.30 -7.56
N ILE A 117 -8.87 0.82 -8.45
CA ILE A 117 -8.91 1.18 -9.89
C ILE A 117 -10.24 0.72 -10.49
N ALA A 118 -10.61 -0.56 -10.32
CA ALA A 118 -11.88 -1.08 -10.83
C ALA A 118 -13.09 -0.32 -10.27
N LEU A 119 -13.07 -0.01 -8.97
CA LEU A 119 -14.13 0.73 -8.30
C LEU A 119 -14.29 2.15 -8.86
N THR A 120 -13.19 2.88 -9.04
CA THR A 120 -13.21 4.24 -9.57
C THR A 120 -13.57 4.29 -11.06
N LEU A 121 -13.10 3.34 -11.87
CA LEU A 121 -13.49 3.20 -13.28
C LEU A 121 -14.98 2.86 -13.43
N TYR A 122 -15.49 1.91 -12.65
CA TYR A 122 -16.90 1.53 -12.68
C TYR A 122 -17.80 2.69 -12.24
N ALA A 123 -17.42 3.42 -11.19
CA ALA A 123 -18.15 4.61 -10.76
C ALA A 123 -18.10 5.74 -11.80
N SER A 124 -16.97 5.92 -12.49
CA SER A 124 -16.84 6.90 -13.58
C SER A 124 -17.72 6.53 -14.77
N TRP A 125 -17.82 5.24 -15.10
CA TRP A 125 -18.74 4.74 -16.13
C TRP A 125 -20.21 4.96 -15.77
N LEU A 126 -20.61 4.70 -14.52
CA LEU A 126 -21.96 5.00 -14.03
C LEU A 126 -22.25 6.49 -13.96
N TRP A 127 -21.23 7.32 -13.70
CA TRP A 127 -21.36 8.77 -13.75
C TRP A 127 -21.66 9.23 -15.17
N TRP A 128 -20.94 8.70 -16.16
CA TRP A 128 -21.21 8.98 -17.57
C TRP A 128 -22.63 8.56 -18.01
N ARG A 129 -23.15 7.44 -17.49
CA ARG A 129 -24.55 7.01 -17.72
C ARG A 129 -25.61 7.77 -16.91
N GLY A 130 -25.22 8.68 -16.02
CA GLY A 130 -26.14 9.45 -15.18
C GLY A 130 -26.78 8.68 -14.02
N THR A 131 -26.47 7.40 -13.82
CA THR A 131 -27.10 6.53 -12.81
C THR A 131 -26.32 6.38 -11.51
N LEU A 132 -25.15 7.02 -11.38
CA LEU A 132 -24.24 6.88 -10.24
C LEU A 132 -24.92 7.11 -8.89
N PHE A 133 -25.63 8.24 -8.73
CA PHE A 133 -26.23 8.62 -7.45
C PHE A 133 -27.46 7.80 -7.08
N SER A 134 -28.01 7.02 -8.02
CA SER A 134 -29.12 6.11 -7.76
C SER A 134 -28.66 4.83 -7.05
N LYS A 135 -27.36 4.48 -7.12
CA LYS A 135 -26.81 3.25 -6.53
C LYS A 135 -26.22 3.50 -5.14
N LYS A 136 -27.09 3.57 -4.11
CA LYS A 136 -26.69 3.81 -2.71
C LYS A 136 -25.60 2.84 -2.20
N TRP A 137 -25.69 1.55 -2.56
CA TRP A 137 -24.70 0.54 -2.16
C TRP A 137 -23.27 0.90 -2.59
N LEU A 138 -23.11 1.49 -3.78
CA LEU A 138 -21.79 1.89 -4.29
C LEU A 138 -21.23 3.05 -3.48
N LEU A 139 -22.07 4.00 -3.07
CA LEU A 139 -21.67 5.11 -2.21
C LEU A 139 -21.24 4.63 -0.82
N TYR A 140 -21.89 3.60 -0.27
CA TYR A 140 -21.44 2.96 0.97
C TYR A 140 -20.06 2.32 0.82
N ILE A 141 -19.78 1.65 -0.30
CA ILE A 141 -18.45 1.09 -0.56
C ILE A 141 -17.39 2.21 -0.57
N PHE A 142 -17.66 3.35 -1.22
CA PHE A 142 -16.75 4.50 -1.22
C PHE A 142 -16.55 5.11 0.18
N ALA A 143 -17.55 5.06 1.05
CA ALA A 143 -17.40 5.53 2.42
C ALA A 143 -16.39 4.67 3.21
N PHE A 144 -16.44 3.35 3.05
CA PHE A 144 -15.50 2.44 3.70
C PHE A 144 -14.15 2.32 2.97
N SER A 145 -14.08 2.66 1.67
CA SER A 145 -12.86 2.53 0.89
C SER A 145 -11.73 3.43 1.37
N VAL A 146 -11.98 4.44 2.21
CA VAL A 146 -10.94 5.30 2.80
C VAL A 146 -9.90 4.50 3.60
N LEU A 147 -10.29 3.35 4.16
CA LEU A 147 -9.35 2.49 4.90
C LEU A 147 -8.40 1.71 3.99
N LEU A 148 -8.84 1.41 2.75
CA LEU A 148 -8.10 0.55 1.83
C LEU A 148 -6.76 1.14 1.37
N PRO A 149 -6.67 2.42 0.93
CA PRO A 149 -5.38 3.04 0.63
C PRO A 149 -4.41 2.99 1.81
N GLN A 150 -4.91 3.16 3.04
CA GLN A 150 -4.07 3.14 4.22
C GLN A 150 -3.50 1.75 4.51
N ILE A 151 -4.33 0.71 4.36
CA ILE A 151 -3.88 -0.68 4.46
C ILE A 151 -2.86 -0.98 3.35
N ALA A 152 -3.18 -0.64 2.10
CA ALA A 152 -2.30 -0.86 0.95
C ALA A 152 -0.93 -0.20 1.14
N ASN A 153 -0.90 1.01 1.70
CA ASN A 153 0.34 1.71 2.02
C ASN A 153 1.17 0.92 3.04
N GLN A 154 0.57 0.46 4.16
CA GLN A 154 1.28 -0.32 5.17
C GLN A 154 1.85 -1.63 4.62
N VAL A 155 1.03 -2.39 3.89
CA VAL A 155 1.49 -3.68 3.32
C VAL A 155 2.49 -3.48 2.19
N GLY A 156 2.43 -2.37 1.46
CA GLY A 156 3.44 -1.98 0.49
C GLY A 156 4.80 -1.71 1.13
N TRP A 157 4.81 -0.96 2.24
CA TRP A 157 6.02 -0.76 3.05
C TRP A 157 6.56 -2.07 3.62
N TYR A 158 5.70 -2.95 4.14
CA TYR A 158 6.12 -4.27 4.60
C TYR A 158 6.74 -5.11 3.50
N SER A 159 6.12 -5.13 2.31
CA SER A 159 6.65 -5.83 1.13
C SER A 159 8.04 -5.28 0.74
N ALA A 160 8.18 -3.96 0.76
CA ALA A 160 9.41 -3.29 0.37
C ALA A 160 10.55 -3.52 1.36
N GLU A 161 10.26 -3.43 2.67
CA GLU A 161 11.26 -3.49 3.74
C GLU A 161 11.61 -4.91 4.15
N VAL A 162 10.61 -5.77 4.34
CA VAL A 162 10.84 -7.17 4.70
C VAL A 162 11.43 -7.92 3.50
N GLY A 163 11.02 -7.57 2.28
CA GLY A 163 11.63 -8.10 1.06
C GLY A 163 13.06 -7.64 0.81
N ARG A 164 13.53 -6.58 1.50
CA ARG A 164 14.93 -6.11 1.43
C ARG A 164 15.85 -6.85 2.38
N GLN A 165 15.31 -7.43 3.46
CA GLN A 165 16.10 -8.23 4.40
C GLN A 165 16.80 -9.38 3.64
N PRO A 166 18.06 -9.70 3.98
CA PRO A 166 18.82 -9.30 5.16
C PRO A 166 19.72 -8.06 4.95
N TRP A 167 19.43 -7.23 3.95
CA TRP A 167 20.26 -6.10 3.56
C TRP A 167 19.71 -4.78 4.09
N VAL A 168 20.60 -3.89 4.55
CA VAL A 168 20.30 -2.46 4.74
C VAL A 168 20.63 -1.73 3.46
N VAL A 169 21.85 -1.96 2.94
CA VAL A 169 22.26 -1.55 1.60
C VAL A 169 22.49 -2.83 0.80
N TYR A 170 21.69 -3.03 -0.24
CA TYR A 170 21.69 -4.27 -1.02
C TYR A 170 23.08 -4.60 -1.56
N GLY A 171 23.56 -5.82 -1.28
CA GLY A 171 24.89 -6.30 -1.68
C GLY A 171 26.08 -5.71 -0.92
N LEU A 172 25.88 -4.70 -0.06
CA LEU A 172 26.98 -3.98 0.62
C LEU A 172 26.96 -4.13 2.14
N LEU A 173 25.80 -3.91 2.79
CA LEU A 173 25.69 -3.90 4.25
C LEU A 173 24.50 -4.75 4.71
N ARG A 174 24.78 -5.75 5.55
CA ARG A 174 23.75 -6.58 6.19
C ARG A 174 23.17 -5.91 7.42
N THR A 175 21.90 -6.18 7.71
CA THR A 175 21.19 -5.70 8.91
C THR A 175 21.88 -6.10 10.21
N SER A 176 22.46 -7.31 10.26
CA SER A 176 23.21 -7.80 11.43
C SER A 176 24.47 -6.97 11.76
N HIS A 177 25.03 -6.26 10.79
CA HIS A 177 26.23 -5.43 10.95
C HIS A 177 25.93 -3.93 11.01
N ALA A 178 24.67 -3.52 10.84
CA ALA A 178 24.26 -2.12 10.81
C ALA A 178 23.84 -1.56 12.19
N LEU A 179 23.83 -2.39 13.23
CA LEU A 179 23.47 -1.98 14.60
C LEU A 179 24.66 -1.34 15.33
N SER A 180 24.37 -0.30 16.12
CA SER A 180 25.39 0.39 16.90
C SER A 180 25.89 -0.51 18.03
N GLN A 181 27.18 -0.85 18.01
CA GLN A 181 27.80 -1.68 19.05
C GLN A 181 27.93 -0.97 20.40
N ALA A 182 27.74 0.35 20.43
CA ALA A 182 27.88 1.17 21.64
C ALA A 182 26.60 1.23 22.49
N VAL A 183 25.47 0.74 22.00
CA VAL A 183 24.16 0.84 22.67
C VAL A 183 23.76 -0.53 23.21
N THR A 184 23.41 -0.61 24.49
CA THR A 184 23.01 -1.88 25.10
C THR A 184 21.56 -2.23 24.73
N ALA A 185 21.20 -3.52 24.77
CA ALA A 185 19.86 -3.99 24.41
C ALA A 185 18.77 -3.36 25.30
N GLU A 186 19.09 -3.10 26.57
CA GLU A 186 18.20 -2.48 27.54
C GLU A 186 17.90 -1.01 27.18
N GLN A 187 18.89 -0.27 26.68
CA GLN A 187 18.70 1.11 26.22
C GLN A 187 17.79 1.17 25.00
N VAL A 188 17.96 0.24 24.05
CA VAL A 188 17.08 0.11 22.88
C VAL A 188 15.66 -0.19 23.34
N LEU A 189 15.47 -1.19 24.22
CA LEU A 189 14.15 -1.55 24.73
C LEU A 189 13.47 -0.40 25.47
N PHE A 190 14.21 0.29 26.35
CA PHE A 190 13.69 1.46 27.07
C PHE A 190 13.24 2.55 26.10
N SER A 191 14.07 2.89 25.11
CA SER A 191 13.72 3.89 24.10
C SER A 191 12.49 3.49 23.27
N LEU A 192 12.37 2.20 22.93
CA LEU A 192 11.24 1.68 22.17
C LEU A 192 9.94 1.77 22.98
N ILE A 193 9.98 1.42 24.26
CA ILE A 193 8.84 1.59 25.18
C ILE A 193 8.48 3.07 25.30
N LEU A 194 9.46 3.96 25.52
CA LEU A 194 9.25 5.39 25.65
C LEU A 194 8.59 5.97 24.40
N PHE A 195 9.13 5.70 23.21
CA PHE A 195 8.54 6.17 21.95
C PHE A 195 7.15 5.59 21.72
N THR A 196 6.93 4.31 22.07
CA THR A 196 5.60 3.69 21.97
C THR A 196 4.59 4.42 22.86
N VAL A 197 4.94 4.70 24.11
CA VAL A 197 4.07 5.44 25.04
C VAL A 197 3.76 6.84 24.51
N VAL A 198 4.77 7.57 24.03
CA VAL A 198 4.58 8.90 23.45
C VAL A 198 3.64 8.85 22.23
N TYR A 199 3.84 7.90 21.32
CA TYR A 199 2.99 7.74 20.14
C TYR A 199 1.56 7.33 20.49
N VAL A 200 1.36 6.50 21.51
CA VAL A 200 0.02 6.17 22.01
C VAL A 200 -0.68 7.40 22.58
N ILE A 201 0.01 8.23 23.38
CA ILE A 201 -0.54 9.47 23.91
C ILE A 201 -0.92 10.44 22.78
N LEU A 202 -0.04 10.62 21.80
CA LEU A 202 -0.32 11.47 20.63
C LEU A 202 -1.50 10.95 19.81
N PHE A 203 -1.61 9.62 19.66
CA PHE A 203 -2.75 9.01 18.96
C PHE A 203 -4.07 9.24 19.72
N ILE A 204 -4.08 9.07 21.05
CA ILE A 204 -5.26 9.37 21.88
C ILE A 204 -5.64 10.86 21.78
N LEU A 205 -4.65 11.76 21.86
CA LEU A 205 -4.87 13.19 21.71
C LEU A 205 -5.44 13.53 20.34
N PHE A 206 -4.91 12.91 19.28
CA PHE A 206 -5.42 13.07 17.92
C PHE A 206 -6.89 12.66 17.82
N ILE A 207 -7.26 11.48 18.32
CA ILE A 207 -8.66 11.01 18.32
C ILE A 207 -9.55 11.93 19.16
N TYR A 208 -9.06 12.40 20.31
CA TYR A 208 -9.78 13.37 21.15
C TYR A 208 -10.05 14.67 20.40
N LEU A 209 -9.03 15.27 19.77
CA LEU A 209 -9.15 16.51 19.02
C LEU A 209 -10.04 16.35 17.79
N LEU A 210 -9.91 15.23 17.07
CA LEU A 210 -10.73 14.91 15.91
C LEU A 210 -12.21 14.80 16.32
N ASN A 211 -12.52 14.04 17.38
CA ASN A 211 -13.87 13.93 17.93
C ASN A 211 -14.40 15.28 18.44
N LYS A 212 -13.58 16.07 19.12
CA LYS A 212 -13.94 17.41 19.60
C LYS A 212 -14.31 18.32 18.43
N LYS A 213 -13.50 18.35 17.38
CA LYS A 213 -13.72 19.20 16.19
C LYS A 213 -14.92 18.74 15.37
N ILE A 214 -15.13 17.43 15.20
CA ILE A 214 -16.32 16.89 14.54
C ILE A 214 -17.60 17.26 15.31
N LYS A 215 -17.59 17.12 16.64
CA LYS A 215 -18.76 17.44 17.48
C LYS A 215 -19.05 18.94 17.59
N HIS A 216 -18.04 19.81 17.49
CA HIS A 216 -18.23 21.26 17.51
C HIS A 216 -18.91 21.80 16.23
N GLY A 217 -18.92 21.02 15.13
CA GLY A 217 -19.48 21.45 13.86
C GLY A 217 -18.68 22.60 13.19
N PRO A 218 -19.02 22.94 11.93
CA PRO A 218 -18.36 24.01 11.18
C PRO A 218 -18.85 25.43 11.54
N PHE A 219 -19.88 25.55 12.38
CA PHE A 219 -20.44 26.84 12.79
C PHE A 219 -19.73 27.32 14.06
N ASP A 220 -18.64 28.04 13.88
CA ASP A 220 -18.27 29.03 14.89
C ASP A 220 -19.34 30.12 14.80
N ASN A 221 -20.21 30.20 15.82
CA ASN A 221 -21.17 31.30 16.00
C ASN A 221 -20.48 32.67 16.21
N HIS A 222 -19.17 32.77 15.98
CA HIS A 222 -18.38 33.99 16.13
C HIS A 222 -18.24 34.81 14.84
N ASN A 223 -18.74 34.32 13.70
CA ASN A 223 -18.87 35.09 12.45
C ASN A 223 -20.30 35.60 12.24
N ILE A 224 -20.94 36.11 13.29
CA ILE A 224 -21.95 37.16 13.09
C ILE A 224 -21.14 38.41 12.79
N ASP A 225 -20.92 38.66 11.51
CA ASP A 225 -20.36 39.92 11.03
C ASP A 225 -21.28 41.04 11.54
N HIS A 226 -20.85 41.79 12.56
CA HIS A 226 -21.54 42.99 13.06
C HIS A 226 -21.39 44.17 12.08
N SER A 227 -21.23 43.90 10.79
CA SER A 227 -21.28 44.90 9.73
C SER A 227 -22.64 45.62 9.79
N PRO A 228 -22.66 46.95 9.95
CA PRO A 228 -23.88 47.74 10.09
C PRO A 228 -24.91 47.53 8.97
N ARG A 229 -24.45 47.10 7.77
CA ARG A 229 -25.31 46.84 6.61
C ARG A 229 -26.32 45.70 6.82
N HIS A 230 -26.04 44.73 7.68
CA HIS A 230 -26.95 43.61 7.90
C HIS A 230 -28.04 43.91 8.95
N ILE A 231 -27.81 44.89 9.83
CA ILE A 231 -28.81 45.34 10.82
C ILE A 231 -29.88 46.18 10.12
N GLU A 232 -29.51 47.08 9.21
CA GLU A 232 -30.49 47.89 8.43
C GLU A 232 -31.44 47.04 7.59
N MET A 233 -30.99 45.88 7.07
CA MET A 233 -31.85 44.99 6.29
C MET A 233 -32.86 44.23 7.15
N ALA A 234 -32.52 43.94 8.42
CA ALA A 234 -33.39 43.24 9.35
C ALA A 234 -34.50 44.14 9.92
N ASP A 235 -34.21 45.42 10.15
CA ASP A 235 -35.20 46.40 10.64
C ASP A 235 -36.12 46.94 9.52
N SER A 236 -35.86 46.56 8.26
CA SER A 236 -36.66 46.96 7.09
C SER A 236 -37.69 45.92 6.63
N LEU A 237 -37.85 44.82 7.37
CA LEU A 237 -38.87 43.78 7.17
C LEU A 237 -39.90 43.82 8.31
#